data_AF-A0AB39L7A9-F1
#
_entry.id   AF-A0AB39L7A9-F1
#
_cell.length_a   1.000
_cell.length_b   1.000
_cell.length_c   1.000
_cell.angle_alpha   90.00
_cell.angle_beta   90.00
_cell.angle_gamma   90.00
#
_symmetry.space_group_name_H-M   'P 1'
#
loop_
_entity.id
_entity.type
_entity.pdbx_description
1 polymer ?
#
loop_
_entity_poly.entity_id
_entity_poly.type
_entity_poly.pdbx_seq_one_letter_code
_entity_poly.pdbx_strand_id
1 'polypeptide(L)'
;MMSHHEQDQHEPGRHETKSESFMRTMGRLRGLYGPADHRTAQEPERHGHNPEDVKEEQELAGIDIETDSEGHHYGVRRAESAD
;
A
#
# COMPACT_ATOMS: atom_id res chain seq x y z
N MET A 1 43.52 22.20 14.31
CA MET A 1 42.16 21.84 13.85
C MET A 1 41.82 20.50 14.46
N MET A 2 41.03 20.47 15.53
CA MET A 2 40.53 19.24 16.13
C MET A 2 39.04 19.19 15.86
N SER A 3 38.62 18.28 14.97
CA SER A 3 37.23 18.01 14.69
C SER A 3 36.61 17.31 15.90
N HIS A 4 35.70 17.98 16.60
CA HIS A 4 34.93 17.35 17.66
C HIS A 4 34.03 16.27 17.07
N HIS A 5 34.27 15.04 17.52
CA HIS A 5 33.39 13.91 17.37
C HIS A 5 32.18 14.19 18.27
N GLU A 6 31.04 14.56 17.69
CA GLU A 6 29.76 14.61 18.40
C GLU A 6 29.36 13.16 18.71
N GLN A 7 29.85 12.67 19.85
CA GLN A 7 29.34 11.47 20.47
C GLN A 7 27.99 11.83 21.06
N ASP A 8 26.91 11.33 20.46
CA ASP A 8 25.58 11.27 21.06
C ASP A 8 25.70 10.54 22.40
N GLN A 9 25.92 11.31 23.46
CA GLN A 9 25.98 10.81 24.82
C GLN A 9 24.55 10.47 25.25
N HIS A 10 24.21 9.18 25.19
CA HIS A 10 23.03 8.65 25.85
C HIS A 10 23.17 8.89 27.37
N GLU A 11 22.53 9.94 27.88
CA GLU A 11 22.46 10.21 29.33
C GLU A 11 21.70 9.09 30.05
N PRO A 12 22.32 8.41 31.05
CA PRO A 12 21.64 7.41 31.85
C PRO A 12 20.60 8.08 32.75
N GLY A 13 19.31 7.91 32.42
CA GLY A 13 18.17 8.44 33.17
C GLY A 13 17.14 9.20 32.35
N ARG A 14 17.39 9.46 31.06
CA ARG A 14 16.40 10.07 30.17
C ARG A 14 15.21 9.13 29.96
N HIS A 15 14.02 9.59 30.32
CA HIS A 15 12.79 8.84 30.08
C HIS A 15 12.64 8.59 28.57
N GLU A 16 12.51 7.32 28.22
CA GLU A 16 12.27 6.92 26.85
C GLU A 16 10.99 7.58 26.35
N THR A 17 11.14 8.35 25.27
CA THR A 17 10.04 8.97 24.57
C THR A 17 9.16 7.91 23.90
N LYS A 18 7.90 8.24 23.64
CA LYS A 18 6.97 7.35 22.94
C LYS A 18 7.54 6.87 21.59
N SER A 19 8.27 7.74 20.90
CA SER A 19 8.97 7.44 19.64
C SER A 19 10.08 6.42 19.80
N GLU A 20 10.93 6.54 20.83
CA GLU A 20 12.02 5.58 21.08
C GLU A 20 11.46 4.19 21.42
N SER A 21 10.41 4.15 22.26
CA SER A 21 9.73 2.89 22.60
C SER A 21 9.06 2.24 21.40
N PHE A 22 8.46 3.04 20.52
CA PHE A 22 7.89 2.57 19.26
C PHE A 22 8.98 2.01 18.33
N MET A 23 10.08 2.73 18.12
CA MET A 23 11.18 2.27 17.26
C MET A 23 11.81 0.97 17.78
N ARG A 24 11.99 0.84 19.10
CA ARG A 24 12.48 -0.41 19.71
C ARG A 24 11.50 -1.57 19.50
N THR A 25 10.20 -1.32 19.64
CA THR A 25 9.17 -2.35 19.45
C THR A 25 9.12 -2.82 18.00
N MET A 26 9.07 -1.88 17.06
CA MET A 26 9.10 -2.19 15.62
C MET A 26 10.42 -2.86 15.21
N GLY A 27 11.54 -2.47 15.82
CA GLY A 27 12.83 -3.12 15.62
C GLY A 27 12.84 -4.60 16.02
N ARG A 28 12.10 -4.98 17.08
CA ARG A 28 11.92 -6.40 17.46
C ARG A 28 11.01 -7.14 16.48
N LEU A 29 9.93 -6.51 16.04
CA LEU A 29 8.99 -7.10 15.07
C LEU A 29 9.63 -7.34 13.69
N ARG A 30 10.64 -6.56 13.32
CA ARG A 30 11.45 -6.81 12.10
C ARG A 30 12.06 -8.21 12.04
N GLY A 31 12.41 -8.80 13.19
CA GLY A 31 12.93 -10.18 13.24
C GLY A 31 11.88 -11.24 12.94
N LEU A 32 10.60 -10.93 13.17
CA LEU A 32 9.47 -11.84 12.93
C LEU A 32 8.90 -11.70 11.51
N TYR A 33 8.71 -10.47 11.05
CA TYR A 33 8.11 -10.18 9.74
C TYR A 33 9.13 -10.04 8.60
N GLY A 34 10.42 -10.03 8.93
CA GLY A 34 11.49 -9.77 7.96
C GLY A 34 11.66 -8.28 7.64
N PRO A 35 12.64 -7.94 6.78
CA PRO A 35 12.84 -6.56 6.33
C PRO A 35 11.63 -6.06 5.53
N ALA A 36 11.22 -4.81 5.78
CA ALA A 36 10.05 -4.18 5.14
C ALA A 36 10.15 -4.06 3.60
N ASP A 37 11.34 -4.30 3.04
CA ASP A 37 11.62 -4.28 1.60
C ASP A 37 11.38 -5.63 0.91
N HIS A 38 10.97 -6.67 1.66
CA HIS A 38 10.57 -7.95 1.09
C HIS A 38 9.13 -7.86 0.55
N ARG A 39 8.99 -7.29 -0.65
CA ARG A 39 7.88 -7.65 -1.52
C ARG A 39 8.28 -8.97 -2.17
N THR A 40 7.84 -10.11 -1.65
CA THR A 40 7.86 -11.36 -2.42
C THR A 40 6.84 -11.20 -3.55
N ALA A 41 7.20 -10.44 -4.58
CA ALA A 41 6.37 -10.09 -5.73
C ALA A 41 6.05 -11.29 -6.64
N GLN A 42 6.29 -12.51 -6.16
CA GLN A 42 6.03 -13.77 -6.85
C GLN A 42 4.82 -14.50 -6.27
N GLU A 43 4.18 -13.98 -5.22
CA GLU A 43 2.88 -14.52 -4.84
C GLU A 43 1.89 -14.14 -5.94
N PRO A 44 1.29 -15.12 -6.65
CA PRO A 44 0.21 -14.80 -7.57
C PRO A 44 -0.89 -14.18 -6.73
N GLU A 45 -1.25 -12.94 -7.03
CA GLU A 45 -2.36 -12.26 -6.38
C GLU A 45 -3.61 -13.12 -6.57
N ARG A 46 -3.94 -13.95 -5.58
CA ARG A 46 -5.20 -14.65 -5.53
C ARG A 46 -6.21 -13.63 -5.02
N HIS A 47 -6.74 -12.81 -5.93
CA HIS A 47 -8.05 -12.21 -5.72
C HIS A 47 -9.03 -13.38 -5.59
N GLY A 48 -9.27 -13.83 -4.36
CA GLY A 48 -10.38 -14.73 -4.09
C GLY A 48 -11.66 -13.94 -4.35
N HIS A 49 -12.58 -14.50 -5.14
CA HIS A 49 -13.86 -13.86 -5.43
C HIS A 49 -14.56 -13.47 -4.12
N ASN A 50 -14.58 -12.17 -3.86
CA ASN A 50 -15.26 -11.55 -2.75
C ASN A 50 -16.68 -11.17 -3.22
N PRO A 51 -17.74 -11.25 -2.40
CA PRO A 51 -19.08 -10.77 -2.76
C PRO A 51 -19.13 -9.38 -3.42
N GLU A 52 -18.27 -8.45 -3.05
CA GLU A 52 -18.13 -7.17 -3.75
C GLU A 52 -17.72 -7.30 -5.22
N ASP A 53 -16.83 -8.22 -5.58
CA ASP A 53 -16.38 -8.43 -6.96
C ASP A 53 -17.57 -8.77 -7.89
N VAL A 54 -18.51 -9.57 -7.38
CA VAL A 54 -19.73 -9.98 -8.10
C VAL A 54 -20.72 -8.82 -8.24
N LYS A 55 -20.74 -7.92 -7.27
CA LYS A 55 -21.58 -6.71 -7.31
C LYS A 55 -21.01 -5.71 -8.31
N GLU A 56 -19.70 -5.50 -8.29
CA GLU A 56 -18.99 -4.64 -9.24
C GLU A 56 -19.15 -5.16 -10.67
N GLU A 57 -19.00 -6.46 -10.90
CA GLU A 57 -19.19 -7.07 -12.22
C GLU A 57 -20.62 -6.83 -12.78
N GLN A 58 -21.65 -6.94 -11.93
CA GLN A 58 -23.04 -6.65 -12.34
C GLN A 58 -23.27 -5.17 -12.64
N GLU A 59 -22.70 -4.26 -11.85
CA GLU A 59 -22.82 -2.81 -12.07
C GLU A 59 -22.10 -2.36 -13.36
N LEU A 60 -21.00 -3.05 -13.70
CA LEU A 60 -20.20 -2.85 -14.91
C LEU A 60 -20.74 -3.56 -16.16
N ALA A 61 -21.62 -4.57 -16.02
CA ALA A 61 -22.09 -5.38 -17.15
C ALA A 61 -22.75 -4.58 -18.30
N GLY A 62 -23.26 -3.39 -18.01
CA GLY A 62 -23.85 -2.45 -18.98
C GLY A 62 -22.96 -1.27 -19.38
N ILE A 63 -21.66 -1.32 -19.04
CA ILE A 63 -20.68 -0.27 -19.34
C ILE A 63 -19.62 -0.84 -20.28
N ASP A 64 -19.41 -0.18 -21.42
CA ASP A 64 -18.30 -0.47 -22.32
C ASP A 64 -17.19 0.56 -22.09
N ILE A 65 -15.94 0.21 -22.41
CA ILE A 65 -14.79 1.12 -22.27
C ILE A 65 -14.44 1.68 -23.64
N GLU A 66 -14.46 2.99 -23.77
CA GLU A 66 -13.98 3.70 -24.95
C GLU A 66 -12.66 4.42 -24.63
N THR A 67 -11.88 4.67 -25.68
CA THR A 67 -10.60 5.39 -25.58
C THR A 67 -10.63 6.55 -26.56
N ASP A 68 -10.34 7.75 -26.08
CA ASP A 68 -10.24 8.93 -26.94
C ASP A 68 -8.92 8.95 -27.73
N SER A 69 -8.77 9.93 -28.62
CA SER A 69 -7.56 10.13 -29.41
C SER A 69 -6.34 10.56 -28.59
N GLU A 70 -6.53 10.99 -27.34
CA GLU A 70 -5.47 11.40 -26.40
C GLU A 70 -5.02 10.23 -25.50
N GLY A 71 -5.73 9.10 -25.53
CA GLY A 71 -5.44 7.88 -24.78
C GLY A 71 -6.17 7.78 -23.44
N HIS A 72 -7.18 8.61 -23.18
CA HIS A 72 -7.98 8.52 -21.97
C HIS A 72 -9.09 7.47 -22.11
N HIS A 73 -9.22 6.62 -21.09
CA HIS A 73 -10.27 5.61 -21.02
C HIS A 73 -11.49 6.13 -20.24
N TYR A 74 -12.68 5.93 -20.78
CA TYR A 74 -13.93 6.27 -20.11
C TYR A 74 -14.97 5.16 -20.28
N GLY A 75 -15.79 4.98 -19.26
CA GLY A 75 -16.93 4.05 -19.31
C GLY A 75 -18.13 4.71 -19.96
N VAL A 76 -18.68 4.08 -20.99
CA VAL A 76 -19.92 4.48 -21.66
C VAL A 76 -21.02 3.47 -21.36
N ARG A 77 -22.23 3.95 -21.01
CA ARG A 77 -23.39 3.06 -20.87
C ARG A 77 -23.82 2.60 -22.25
N ARG A 78 -24.09 1.30 -22.43
CA ARG A 78 -24.71 0.82 -23.67
C ARG A 78 -26.07 1.50 -23.83
N ALA A 79 -26.30 2.07 -25.01
CA ALA A 79 -27.65 2.47 -25.38
C ALA A 79 -28.46 1.19 -25.53
N GLU A 80 -29.38 0.96 -24.59
CA GLU A 80 -30.48 0.03 -24.81
C GLU A 80 -31.19 0.49 -26.09
N SER A 81 -31.08 -0.31 -27.15
CA SER A 81 -31.77 -0.06 -28.41
C SER A 81 -33.26 0.04 -28.08
N ALA A 82 -33.80 1.26 -28.15
CA ALA A 82 -35.23 1.50 -28.13
C ALA A 82 -35.82 0.88 -29.41
N ASP A 83 -36.28 -0.36 -29.29
CA ASP A 83 -37.20 -1.01 -30.23
C ASP A 83 -38.63 -0.86 -29.70
#